data_AF-A0A940WLS4-F1
#
_entry.id   AF-A0A940WLS4-F1
#
_cell.length_a   1.000
_cell.length_b   1.000
_cell.length_c   1.000
_cell.angle_alpha   90.00
_cell.angle_beta   90.00
_cell.angle_gamma   90.00
#
_symmetry.space_group_name_H-M   'P 1'
#
loop_
_entity.id
_entity.type
_entity.pdbx_description
1 polymer ?
#
loop_
_entity_poly.entity_id
_entity_poly.type
_entity_poly.pdbx_seq_one_letter_code
_entity_poly.pdbx_strand_id
1 'polypeptide(L)'
;MFEEYVEVATNRSVHTPEGSGPHACPCCGYLTLDSRGWYQICPVCFWEDDGQDDHDADDIRRGGPNYGLSLTQARLNFQQIGAYRERAVPHVRPPRREEFPTETNPRPPTRDPD
;
A
#
# COMPACT_ATOMS: atom_id res chain seq x y z
N MET A 1 19.76 -14.47 -6.76
CA MET A 1 19.65 -13.03 -7.08
C MET A 1 18.39 -12.74 -7.90
N PHE A 2 18.09 -13.47 -8.98
CA PHE A 2 16.79 -13.37 -9.68
C PHE A 2 15.71 -14.28 -9.04
N GLU A 3 16.09 -15.51 -8.64
CA GLU A 3 15.17 -16.48 -8.04
C GLU A 3 14.61 -16.02 -6.68
N GLU A 4 15.45 -15.40 -5.85
CA GLU A 4 15.03 -14.82 -4.56
C GLU A 4 14.06 -13.64 -4.74
N TYR A 5 14.23 -12.84 -5.80
CA TYR A 5 13.30 -11.77 -6.14
C TYR A 5 11.95 -12.32 -6.59
N VAL A 6 11.94 -13.41 -7.38
CA VAL A 6 10.71 -14.09 -7.79
C VAL A 6 10.01 -14.72 -6.59
N GLU A 7 10.71 -15.47 -5.72
CA GLU A 7 10.10 -16.05 -4.53
C GLU A 7 9.47 -14.99 -3.61
N VAL A 8 10.18 -13.89 -3.36
CA VAL A 8 9.65 -12.78 -2.55
C VAL A 8 8.47 -12.13 -3.27
N ALA A 9 8.60 -11.81 -4.56
CA ALA A 9 7.60 -11.06 -5.32
C ALA A 9 6.34 -11.88 -5.65
N THR A 10 6.41 -13.20 -5.83
CA THR A 10 5.27 -13.99 -6.32
C THR A 10 4.61 -14.88 -5.27
N ASN A 11 5.35 -15.40 -4.27
CA ASN A 11 4.76 -16.31 -3.27
C ASN A 11 4.21 -15.60 -2.02
N ARG A 12 4.48 -14.31 -1.87
CA ARG A 12 4.09 -13.52 -0.69
C ARG A 12 3.13 -12.36 -1.02
N SER A 13 2.89 -12.07 -2.29
CA SER A 13 1.97 -11.00 -2.66
C SER A 13 0.53 -11.35 -2.29
N VAL A 14 -0.13 -10.39 -1.65
CA VAL A 14 -1.58 -10.40 -1.48
C VAL A 14 -2.22 -9.97 -2.79
N HIS A 15 -2.96 -10.89 -3.41
CA HIS A 15 -3.76 -10.61 -4.61
C HIS A 15 -5.25 -10.86 -4.36
N THR A 16 -6.09 -10.03 -4.96
CA THR A 16 -7.53 -10.30 -5.08
C THR A 16 -7.93 -10.31 -6.55
N PRO A 17 -9.06 -10.93 -6.95
CA PRO A 17 -9.53 -10.88 -8.33
C PRO A 17 -9.72 -9.44 -8.81
N GLU A 18 -9.43 -9.17 -10.09
CA GLU A 18 -9.68 -7.86 -10.68
C GLU A 18 -11.14 -7.43 -10.52
N GLY A 19 -11.37 -6.20 -10.03
CA GLY A 19 -12.70 -5.63 -9.82
C GLY A 19 -13.45 -6.17 -8.60
N SER A 20 -12.78 -6.91 -7.70
CA SER A 20 -13.38 -7.42 -6.45
C SER A 20 -13.48 -6.38 -5.33
N GLY A 21 -13.11 -5.13 -5.61
CA GLY A 21 -13.06 -4.04 -4.66
C GLY A 21 -14.42 -3.50 -4.22
N PRO A 22 -14.40 -2.49 -3.34
CA PRO A 22 -13.22 -1.70 -2.95
C PRO A 22 -12.37 -2.37 -1.85
N HIS A 23 -11.05 -2.24 -1.97
CA HIS A 23 -10.04 -2.76 -1.05
C HIS A 23 -9.24 -1.64 -0.37
N ALA A 24 -8.86 -1.87 0.89
CA ALA A 24 -8.02 -0.95 1.65
C ALA A 24 -6.61 -0.89 1.04
N CYS A 25 -6.12 0.34 0.82
CA CYS A 25 -4.72 0.55 0.46
C CYS A 25 -3.82 0.12 1.64
N PRO A 26 -2.78 -0.69 1.42
CA PRO A 26 -1.92 -1.16 2.51
C PRO A 26 -1.16 -0.01 3.19
N CYS A 27 -0.96 1.12 2.51
CA CYS A 27 -0.25 2.30 3.03
C CYS A 27 -1.16 3.18 3.88
N CYS A 28 -2.22 3.77 3.30
CA CYS A 28 -3.06 4.73 4.03
C CYS A 28 -4.30 4.11 4.69
N GLY A 29 -4.72 2.92 4.26
CA GLY A 29 -5.90 2.22 4.77
C GLY A 29 -7.23 2.59 4.12
N TYR A 30 -7.31 3.66 3.33
CA TYR A 30 -8.55 4.02 2.62
C TYR A 30 -8.90 3.02 1.51
N LEU A 31 -10.20 2.78 1.34
CA LEU A 31 -10.82 1.87 0.37
C LEU A 31 -10.75 2.48 -1.05
N THR A 32 -9.59 2.34 -1.68
CA THR A 32 -9.25 3.09 -2.91
C THR A 32 -8.79 2.20 -4.05
N LEU A 33 -8.58 0.91 -3.78
CA LEU A 33 -8.11 -0.05 -4.77
C LEU A 33 -9.30 -0.89 -5.24
N ASP A 34 -9.44 -1.06 -6.54
CA ASP A 34 -10.45 -1.97 -7.09
C ASP A 34 -10.03 -3.43 -6.91
N SER A 35 -8.73 -3.68 -6.72
CA SER A 35 -8.13 -5.01 -6.57
C SER A 35 -6.78 -4.92 -5.85
N ARG A 36 -6.34 -5.99 -5.16
CA ARG A 36 -5.02 -6.05 -4.50
C ARG A 36 -3.96 -6.67 -5.40
N GLY A 37 -2.76 -6.09 -5.40
CA GLY A 37 -1.57 -6.56 -6.11
C GLY A 37 -1.59 -6.32 -7.62
N TRP A 38 -2.42 -5.39 -8.10
CA TRP A 38 -2.56 -5.07 -9.53
C TRP A 38 -1.90 -3.73 -9.92
N TYR A 39 -0.93 -3.28 -9.13
CA TYR A 39 -0.15 -2.06 -9.39
C TYR A 39 -1.02 -0.80 -9.50
N GLN A 40 -2.19 -0.80 -8.84
CA GLN A 40 -3.03 0.39 -8.76
C GLN A 40 -2.36 1.42 -7.84
N ILE A 41 -2.33 2.67 -8.27
CA ILE A 41 -1.81 3.79 -7.48
C ILE A 41 -2.96 4.35 -6.63
N CYS A 42 -2.79 4.35 -5.32
CA CYS A 42 -3.76 4.93 -4.40
C CYS A 42 -3.80 6.46 -4.58
N PRO A 43 -4.96 7.08 -4.93
CA PRO A 43 -5.06 8.52 -5.11
C PRO A 43 -4.96 9.33 -3.80
N VAL A 44 -5.06 8.66 -2.63
CA VAL A 44 -5.01 9.33 -1.32
C VAL A 44 -3.58 9.44 -0.78
N CYS A 45 -2.74 8.44 -1.02
CA CYS A 45 -1.35 8.45 -0.52
C CYS A 45 -0.29 8.32 -1.61
N PHE A 46 -0.67 8.00 -2.85
CA PHE A 46 0.17 7.77 -4.02
C PHE A 46 1.06 6.51 -3.98
N TRP A 47 0.81 5.59 -3.04
CA TRP A 47 1.46 4.26 -3.01
C TRP A 47 0.95 3.39 -4.18
N GLU A 48 1.86 2.70 -4.87
CA GLU A 48 1.51 1.69 -5.87
C GLU A 48 1.40 0.31 -5.22
N ASP A 49 0.25 -0.34 -5.37
CA ASP A 49 -0.04 -1.63 -4.73
C ASP A 49 0.58 -2.81 -5.51
N ASP A 50 1.80 -3.18 -5.12
CA ASP A 50 2.58 -4.30 -5.64
C ASP A 50 2.29 -5.64 -4.93
N GLY A 51 1.30 -5.67 -4.04
CA GLY A 51 0.90 -6.84 -3.26
C GLY A 51 1.59 -6.97 -1.90
N GLN A 52 2.44 -6.01 -1.51
CA GLN A 52 3.02 -5.93 -0.15
C GLN A 52 1.92 -5.75 0.92
N ASP A 53 2.10 -6.36 2.10
CA ASP A 53 1.17 -6.28 3.23
C ASP A 53 1.92 -6.39 4.58
N ASP A 54 1.21 -6.57 5.69
CA ASP A 54 1.78 -6.54 7.05
C ASP A 54 2.93 -7.53 7.26
N HIS A 55 2.80 -8.73 6.72
CA HIS A 55 3.76 -9.83 6.89
C HIS A 55 5.12 -9.60 6.22
N ASP A 56 5.23 -8.57 5.37
CA ASP A 56 6.45 -8.18 4.67
C ASP A 56 6.60 -6.66 4.57
N ALA A 57 5.95 -5.91 5.47
CA ALA A 57 5.86 -4.44 5.41
C ALA A 57 7.22 -3.73 5.53
N ASP A 58 8.22 -4.37 6.14
CA ASP A 58 9.58 -3.85 6.29
C ASP A 58 10.51 -4.23 5.12
N ASP A 59 10.08 -5.08 4.18
CA ASP A 59 10.91 -5.54 3.07
C ASP A 59 11.02 -4.47 1.97
N ILE A 60 12.14 -3.74 1.97
CA ILE A 60 12.46 -2.71 0.97
C ILE A 60 12.68 -3.27 -0.45
N ARG A 61 12.93 -4.58 -0.60
CA ARG A 61 13.25 -5.18 -1.91
C ARG A 61 12.04 -5.16 -2.85
N ARG A 62 10.82 -5.08 -2.30
CA ARG A 62 9.58 -4.90 -3.08
C ARG A 62 9.40 -3.48 -3.59
N GLY A 63 10.03 -2.51 -2.91
CA GLY A 63 9.82 -1.08 -3.11
C GLY A 63 10.25 -0.53 -4.47
N GLY A 64 10.58 -1.33 -5.49
CA GLY A 64 10.99 -0.90 -6.82
C GLY A 64 10.24 0.34 -7.34
N PRO A 65 8.94 0.23 -7.70
CA PRO A 65 8.12 1.38 -8.14
C PRO A 65 7.87 2.40 -7.02
N ASN A 66 7.96 1.95 -5.76
CA ASN A 66 7.81 2.76 -4.55
C ASN A 66 9.13 3.40 -4.08
N TYR A 67 10.14 3.47 -4.96
CA TYR A 67 11.43 4.15 -4.77
C TYR A 67 12.25 3.64 -3.57
N GLY A 68 12.22 2.34 -3.34
CA GLY A 68 12.99 1.67 -2.29
C GLY A 68 12.46 1.92 -0.87
N LEU A 69 11.26 2.47 -0.74
CA LEU A 69 10.58 2.58 0.56
C LEU A 69 9.91 1.26 0.92
N SER A 70 9.99 0.89 2.20
CA SER A 70 9.15 -0.16 2.77
C SER A 70 7.74 0.37 2.99
N LEU A 71 6.76 -0.54 3.06
CA LEU A 71 5.38 -0.19 3.41
C LEU A 71 5.30 0.46 4.81
N THR A 72 6.12 0.03 5.76
CA THR A 72 6.24 0.66 7.09
C THR A 72 6.64 2.13 6.96
N GLN A 73 7.67 2.45 6.18
CA GLN A 73 8.10 3.83 5.98
C GLN A 73 7.03 4.65 5.25
N ALA A 74 6.34 4.06 4.28
CA ALA A 74 5.25 4.68 3.56
C ALA A 74 4.07 5.03 4.49
N ARG A 75 3.70 4.14 5.42
CA ARG A 75 2.68 4.37 6.45
C ARG A 75 3.06 5.54 7.35
N LEU A 76 4.30 5.58 7.83
CA LEU A 76 4.82 6.68 8.66
C LEU A 76 4.80 8.01 7.90
N ASN A 77 5.27 8.01 6.66
CA ASN A 77 5.23 9.20 5.82
C ASN A 77 3.79 9.69 5.62
N PHE A 78 2.85 8.78 5.31
CA PHE A 78 1.45 9.16 5.14
C PHE A 78 0.87 9.83 6.38
N GLN A 79 1.17 9.31 7.58
CA GLN A 79 0.74 9.92 8.83
C GLN A 79 1.32 11.33 9.05
N GLN A 80 2.55 11.58 8.61
CA GLN A 80 3.24 12.85 8.82
C GLN A 80 2.92 13.92 7.76
N ILE A 81 2.86 13.52 6.49
CA ILE A 81 2.80 14.45 5.35
C ILE A 81 1.63 14.20 4.39
N GLY A 82 0.76 13.22 4.67
CA GLY A 82 -0.42 12.92 3.84
C GLY A 82 -0.11 12.23 2.50
N ALA A 83 1.13 11.79 2.28
CA ALA A 83 1.56 11.03 1.13
C ALA A 83 2.63 10.00 1.52
N TYR A 84 2.83 8.94 0.74
CA TYR A 84 3.84 7.93 1.04
C TYR A 84 5.28 8.45 0.95
N ARG A 85 5.49 9.61 0.30
CA ARG A 85 6.76 10.34 0.21
C ARG A 85 6.53 11.81 -0.11
N GLU A 86 7.49 12.67 0.21
CA GLU A 86 7.39 14.13 0.01
C GLU A 86 7.08 14.52 -1.44
N ARG A 87 7.78 13.90 -2.41
CA ARG A 87 7.58 14.19 -3.85
C ARG A 87 6.19 13.79 -4.37
N ALA A 88 5.43 13.01 -3.62
CA ALA A 88 4.08 12.59 -4.00
C ALA A 88 2.98 13.55 -3.52
N VAL A 89 3.29 14.47 -2.60
CA VAL A 89 2.31 15.44 -2.04
C VAL A 89 1.52 16.20 -3.12
N PRO A 90 2.10 16.63 -4.26
CA PRO A 90 1.33 17.32 -5.30
C PRO A 90 0.34 16.43 -6.06
N HIS A 91 0.39 15.11 -5.89
CA HIS A 91 -0.38 14.12 -6.66
C HIS A 91 -1.48 13.43 -5.84
N VAL A 92 -1.58 13.72 -4.54
CA VAL A 92 -2.62 13.15 -3.68
C VAL A 92 -3.87 14.02 -3.63
N ARG A 93 -4.98 13.42 -3.21
CA ARG A 93 -6.22 14.13 -2.85
C ARG A 93 -6.74 13.65 -1.50
N PRO A 94 -7.60 14.43 -0.83
CA PRO A 94 -8.34 13.94 0.33
C PRO A 94 -9.16 12.68 -0.01
N PRO A 95 -9.37 11.77 0.97
CA PRO A 95 -10.26 10.63 0.80
C PRO A 95 -11.71 11.11 0.61
N ARG A 96 -12.47 10.40 -0.22
CA ARG A 96 -13.92 10.58 -0.35
C ARG A 96 -14.62 9.89 0.81
N ARG A 97 -15.88 10.25 1.05
CA ARG A 97 -16.68 9.71 2.17
C ARG A 97 -16.83 8.18 2.10
N GLU A 98 -16.93 7.65 0.90
CA GLU A 98 -17.12 6.23 0.62
C GLU A 98 -15.81 5.42 0.75
N GLU A 99 -14.67 6.11 0.80
CA GLU A 99 -13.33 5.49 0.88
C GLU A 99 -12.89 5.26 2.33
N PHE A 100 -13.71 5.67 3.31
CA PHE A 100 -13.41 5.41 4.71
C PHE A 100 -13.60 3.90 5.03
N PRO A 101 -12.66 3.28 5.75
CA PRO A 101 -12.78 1.88 6.17
C PRO A 101 -14.11 1.58 6.86
N THR A 102 -14.62 0.38 6.65
CA THR A 102 -15.83 -0.15 7.30
C THR A 102 -15.44 -1.29 8.24
N GLU A 103 -16.39 -1.73 9.07
CA GLU A 103 -16.20 -2.93 9.93
C GLU A 103 -15.80 -4.18 9.13
N THR A 104 -16.25 -4.29 7.88
CA THR A 104 -15.96 -5.44 7.00
C THR A 104 -14.68 -5.29 6.20
N ASN A 105 -14.07 -4.09 6.18
CA ASN A 105 -12.79 -3.84 5.52
C ASN A 105 -11.98 -2.82 6.34
N PRO A 106 -11.43 -3.27 7.48
CA PRO A 106 -10.76 -2.38 8.41
C PRO A 106 -9.43 -1.89 7.85
N ARG A 107 -8.97 -0.76 8.37
CA ARG A 107 -7.61 -0.27 8.10
C ARG A 107 -6.59 -1.32 8.58
N PRO A 108 -5.56 -1.65 7.78
CA PRO A 108 -4.51 -2.54 8.23
C PRO A 108 -3.80 -1.95 9.46
N PRO A 109 -3.47 -2.78 10.46
CA PRO A 109 -2.80 -2.33 11.67
C PRO A 109 -1.46 -1.71 11.29
N THR A 110 -1.23 -0.48 11.75
CA THR A 110 0.10 0.10 11.71
C THR A 110 0.90 -0.59 12.81
N ARG A 111 1.86 -1.47 12.48
CA ARG A 111 2.86 -1.87 13.48
C ARG A 111 3.52 -0.59 13.97
N ASP A 112 3.38 -0.31 15.26
CA ASP A 112 4.12 0.77 15.89
C ASP A 112 5.62 0.45 15.73
N PRO A 113 6.47 1.43 15.36
CA PRO A 113 7.90 1.22 15.36
C PRO A 113 8.37 0.97 16.81
N ASP A 114 9.07 -0.14 17.04
CA ASP A 114 9.75 -0.47 18.31
C ASP A 114 10.79 0.60 18.70
#